data_AF-A7S250-F1
#
_entry.id   AF-A7S250-F1
#
_cell.length_a   1.000
_cell.length_b   1.000
_cell.length_c   1.000
_cell.angle_alpha   90.00
_cell.angle_beta   90.00
_cell.angle_gamma   90.00
#
_symmetry.space_group_name_H-M   'P 1'
#
loop_
_entity.id
_entity.type
_entity.pdbx_description
1 polymer ?
#
loop_
_entity_poly.entity_id
_entity_poly.type
_entity_poly.pdbx_seq_one_letter_code
_entity_poly.pdbx_strand_id
1 'polypeptide(L)'
;VTYDFNLYDGEWHHIIFTWENSEGEYQIYIDGNKIKSNKNKRVGYAIKQGILSLGQEQDSYGGNGGFDKNQCYRGNITGVNIWDQVLPDDDILALANKCPSGVGNVVSW
;
A
#
# COMPACT_ATOMS: atom_id res chain seq x y z
N VAL A 1 -14.13 -0.76 16.45
CA VAL A 1 -14.27 0.67 16.12
C VAL A 1 -13.90 0.81 14.66
N THR A 2 -14.86 1.11 13.80
CA THR A 2 -14.57 1.54 12.41
C THR A 2 -14.15 3.00 12.49
N TYR A 3 -12.93 3.29 12.05
CA TYR A 3 -12.53 4.67 11.82
C TYR A 3 -13.19 5.14 10.52
N ASP A 4 -14.09 6.11 10.59
CA ASP A 4 -14.59 6.81 9.39
C ASP A 4 -13.50 7.78 8.92
N PHE A 5 -12.59 7.28 8.08
CA PHE A 5 -11.67 8.12 7.31
C PHE A 5 -12.24 8.32 5.91
N ASN A 6 -12.54 9.57 5.56
CA ASN A 6 -12.88 9.93 4.19
C ASN A 6 -11.59 10.22 3.41
N LEU A 7 -11.22 9.34 2.48
CA LEU A 7 -10.07 9.55 1.57
C LEU A 7 -10.42 10.34 0.30
N TYR A 8 -11.69 10.72 0.15
CA TYR A 8 -12.22 11.42 -1.02
C TYR A 8 -12.66 12.84 -0.64
N ASP A 9 -11.85 13.54 0.14
CA ASP A 9 -12.10 14.92 0.58
C ASP A 9 -11.40 15.98 -0.29
N GLY A 10 -10.55 15.55 -1.24
CA GLY A 10 -9.82 16.43 -2.15
C GLY A 10 -8.39 16.73 -1.70
N GLU A 11 -7.96 16.21 -0.55
CA GLU A 11 -6.61 16.40 -0.03
C GLU A 11 -5.69 15.22 -0.37
N TRP A 12 -4.38 15.45 -0.24
CA TRP A 12 -3.40 14.38 -0.37
C TRP A 12 -3.33 13.56 0.92
N HIS A 13 -3.43 12.23 0.78
CA HIS A 13 -3.23 11.30 1.89
C HIS A 13 -2.01 10.43 1.68
N HIS A 14 -1.24 10.23 2.75
CA HIS A 14 -0.15 9.27 2.76
C HIS A 14 -0.67 7.92 3.27
N ILE A 15 -0.63 6.89 2.41
CA ILE A 15 -1.17 5.56 2.70
C ILE A 15 -0.03 4.55 2.72
N ILE A 16 0.07 3.78 3.80
CA ILE A 16 0.98 2.64 3.90
C ILE A 16 0.19 1.38 4.22
N PHE A 17 0.51 0.32 3.50
CA PHE A 17 0.13 -1.04 3.82
C PHE A 17 1.40 -1.85 4.11
N THR A 18 1.42 -2.55 5.23
CA THR A 18 2.50 -3.48 5.55
C THR A 18 1.94 -4.89 5.68
N TRP A 19 2.77 -5.89 5.38
CA TRP A 19 2.50 -7.28 5.68
C TRP A 19 3.81 -8.03 5.93
N GLU A 20 3.82 -8.91 6.92
CA GLU A 20 4.91 -9.84 7.19
C GLU A 20 4.41 -11.28 7.22
N ASN A 21 5.29 -12.24 6.94
CA ASN A 21 4.88 -13.63 6.74
C ASN A 21 5.03 -14.53 7.97
N SER A 22 5.72 -14.10 9.03
CA SER A 22 5.99 -14.92 10.21
C SER A 22 4.73 -15.11 11.07
N GLU A 23 3.94 -14.05 11.26
CA GLU A 23 2.64 -14.10 11.95
C GLU A 23 1.47 -13.75 11.02
N GLY A 24 1.77 -13.35 9.78
CA GLY A 24 0.74 -12.91 8.84
C GLY A 24 0.09 -11.61 9.31
N GLU A 25 0.83 -10.75 10.03
CA GLU A 25 0.36 -9.43 10.43
C GLU A 25 0.33 -8.50 9.23
N TYR A 26 -0.82 -7.86 9.00
CA TYR A 26 -0.90 -6.68 8.15
C TYR A 26 -1.30 -5.47 8.96
N GLN A 27 -0.80 -4.31 8.55
CA GLN A 27 -1.15 -3.03 9.15
C GLN A 27 -1.46 -2.01 8.05
N ILE A 28 -2.38 -1.11 8.35
CA ILE A 28 -2.76 0.00 7.46
C ILE A 28 -2.55 1.30 8.22
N TYR A 29 -1.85 2.24 7.57
CA TYR A 29 -1.61 3.57 8.08
C TYR A 29 -2.18 4.60 7.11
N ILE A 30 -2.81 5.63 7.66
CA ILE A 30 -3.27 6.81 6.93
C ILE A 30 -2.68 8.02 7.65
N ASP A 31 -2.00 8.87 6.89
CA ASP A 31 -1.36 10.10 7.37
C ASP A 31 -0.47 9.86 8.59
N GLY A 32 0.28 8.74 8.54
CA GLY A 32 1.22 8.30 9.58
C GLY A 32 0.57 7.55 10.75
N ASN A 33 -0.75 7.52 10.84
CA ASN A 33 -1.48 6.89 11.95
C ASN A 33 -1.91 5.47 11.60
N LYS A 34 -1.63 4.51 12.50
CA LYS A 34 -2.09 3.12 12.39
C LYS A 34 -3.59 3.03 12.59
N ILE A 35 -4.35 2.80 11.52
CA ILE A 35 -5.82 2.71 11.57
C ILE A 35 -6.32 1.27 11.71
N LYS A 36 -5.50 0.29 11.33
CA LYS A 36 -5.86 -1.13 11.38
C LYS A 36 -4.63 -2.01 11.54
N SER A 37 -4.76 -3.05 12.36
CA SER A 37 -3.83 -4.18 12.41
C SER A 37 -4.64 -5.46 12.60
N ASN A 38 -4.23 -6.55 11.94
CA ASN A 38 -4.72 -7.89 12.22
C ASN A 38 -3.68 -8.94 11.78
N LYS A 39 -3.73 -10.13 12.39
CA LYS A 39 -2.78 -11.22 12.17
C LYS A 39 -3.41 -12.42 11.45
N ASN A 40 -2.62 -13.48 11.29
CA ASN A 40 -3.04 -14.77 10.73
C ASN A 40 -3.45 -14.69 9.25
N LYS A 41 -2.91 -13.74 8.48
CA LYS A 41 -3.14 -13.66 7.03
C LYS A 41 -1.97 -14.27 6.29
N ARG A 42 -2.21 -15.40 5.63
CA ARG A 42 -1.22 -16.09 4.77
C ARG A 42 0.12 -16.37 5.49
N VAL A 43 0.07 -16.83 6.74
CA VAL A 43 1.26 -17.19 7.52
C VAL A 43 2.17 -18.17 6.74
N GLY A 44 3.47 -17.90 6.74
CA GLY A 44 4.50 -18.67 6.04
C GLY A 44 4.51 -18.48 4.51
N TYR A 45 3.65 -17.65 3.95
CA TYR A 45 3.60 -17.42 2.51
C TYR A 45 4.81 -16.60 2.04
N ALA A 46 5.31 -16.91 0.84
CA ALA A 46 6.31 -16.11 0.16
C ALA A 46 5.66 -15.47 -1.08
N ILE A 47 5.75 -14.15 -1.18
CA ILE A 47 5.24 -13.40 -2.34
C ILE A 47 6.05 -13.83 -3.57
N LYS A 48 5.34 -14.20 -4.64
CA LYS A 48 5.94 -14.62 -5.91
C LYS A 48 6.20 -13.41 -6.81
N GLN A 49 7.02 -13.60 -7.83
CA GLN A 49 7.22 -12.61 -8.89
C GLN A 49 5.89 -12.31 -9.61
N GLY A 50 5.73 -11.08 -10.08
CA GLY A 50 4.53 -10.61 -10.76
C GLY A 50 4.73 -9.25 -11.42
N ILE A 51 3.61 -8.64 -11.83
CA ILE A 51 3.58 -7.31 -12.47
C ILE A 51 2.88 -6.34 -11.53
N LEU A 52 3.55 -5.23 -11.20
CA LEU A 52 2.94 -4.11 -10.51
C LEU A 52 2.14 -3.26 -11.50
N SER A 53 0.86 -3.06 -11.21
CA SER A 53 -0.04 -2.18 -11.96
C SER A 53 -0.51 -1.06 -11.05
N LEU A 54 -0.50 0.17 -11.58
CA LEU A 54 -1.12 1.34 -10.95
C LEU A 54 -2.25 1.83 -11.84
N GLY A 55 -3.36 2.25 -11.25
CA GLY A 55 -4.49 2.79 -11.98
C GLY A 55 -5.56 1.77 -12.39
N GLN A 56 -5.24 0.48 -12.45
CA GLN A 56 -6.14 -0.60 -12.87
C GLN A 56 -5.96 -1.84 -11.99
N GLU A 57 -7.07 -2.55 -11.74
CA GLU A 57 -7.13 -3.86 -11.09
C GLU A 57 -6.80 -4.96 -12.13
N GLN A 58 -6.03 -6.00 -11.77
CA GLN A 58 -5.58 -7.05 -12.70
C GLN A 58 -6.34 -8.38 -12.48
N ASP A 59 -7.34 -8.68 -13.31
CA ASP A 59 -7.99 -10.02 -13.33
C ASP A 59 -7.18 -11.08 -14.13
N SER A 60 -6.14 -10.67 -14.84
CA SER A 60 -5.25 -11.56 -15.61
C SER A 60 -3.81 -11.04 -15.58
N TYR A 61 -2.85 -11.94 -15.80
CA TYR A 61 -1.43 -11.60 -15.74
C TYR A 61 -1.09 -10.50 -16.77
N GLY A 62 -0.63 -9.34 -16.27
CA GLY A 62 -0.28 -8.20 -17.09
C GLY A 62 -1.46 -7.47 -17.73
N GLY A 63 -2.70 -7.75 -17.30
CA GLY A 63 -3.89 -7.07 -17.81
C GLY A 63 -4.34 -7.50 -19.20
N ASN A 64 -3.87 -8.66 -19.71
CA ASN A 64 -4.23 -9.21 -21.02
C ASN A 64 -5.73 -9.54 -21.14
N GLY A 65 -6.55 -8.51 -21.36
CA GLY A 65 -8.01 -8.57 -21.43
C GLY A 65 -8.73 -8.53 -20.08
N GLY A 66 -8.02 -8.35 -18.97
CA GLY A 66 -8.59 -8.36 -17.61
C GLY A 66 -8.77 -7.00 -16.95
N PHE A 67 -8.57 -5.89 -17.68
CA PHE A 67 -8.84 -4.55 -17.13
C PHE A 67 -10.30 -4.16 -17.36
N ASP A 68 -11.01 -3.80 -16.30
CA ASP A 68 -12.33 -3.17 -16.38
C ASP A 68 -12.23 -1.66 -16.09
N LYS A 69 -12.73 -0.85 -17.02
CA LYS A 69 -12.87 0.60 -16.88
C LYS A 69 -13.65 1.04 -15.63
N ASN A 70 -14.52 0.18 -15.10
CA ASN A 70 -15.31 0.50 -13.90
C ASN A 70 -14.51 0.30 -12.60
N GLN A 71 -13.35 -0.34 -12.67
CA GLN A 71 -12.43 -0.56 -11.54
C GLN A 71 -11.17 0.31 -11.65
N CYS A 72 -11.16 1.27 -12.57
CA CYS A 72 -10.03 2.19 -12.71
C CYS A 72 -9.96 3.19 -11.55
N TYR A 73 -8.74 3.47 -11.11
CA TYR A 73 -8.49 4.60 -10.22
C TYR A 73 -8.52 5.90 -11.02
N ARG A 74 -9.17 6.92 -10.45
CA ARG A 74 -9.25 8.28 -11.02
C ARG A 74 -8.80 9.28 -9.96
N GLY A 75 -7.61 9.83 -10.17
CA GLY A 75 -6.99 10.76 -9.23
C GLY A 75 -5.49 10.88 -9.53
N ASN A 76 -4.76 11.42 -8.57
CA ASN A 76 -3.32 11.57 -8.67
C ASN A 76 -2.63 10.64 -7.67
N ILE A 77 -1.57 9.96 -8.11
CA ILE A 77 -0.71 9.13 -7.28
C ILE A 77 0.72 9.66 -7.42
N THR A 78 1.44 9.76 -6.30
CA THR A 78 2.85 10.14 -6.28
C THR A 78 3.57 9.41 -5.14
N GLY A 79 4.90 9.33 -5.19
CA GLY A 79 5.69 8.80 -4.09
C GLY A 79 5.59 7.29 -3.87
N VAL A 80 5.24 6.51 -4.89
CA VAL A 80 5.05 5.05 -4.76
C VAL A 80 6.40 4.37 -4.55
N ASN A 81 6.59 3.82 -3.35
CA ASN A 81 7.76 3.06 -2.96
C ASN A 81 7.35 1.72 -2.36
N ILE A 82 8.17 0.68 -2.56
CA ILE A 82 7.96 -0.65 -1.97
C ILE A 82 9.28 -1.13 -1.35
N TRP A 83 9.16 -1.70 -0.16
CA TRP A 83 10.26 -2.34 0.58
C TRP A 83 9.99 -3.83 0.76
N ASP A 84 11.05 -4.61 0.91
CA ASP A 84 10.99 -6.04 1.26
C ASP A 84 10.89 -6.32 2.77
N GLN A 85 10.67 -5.28 3.56
CA GLN A 85 10.57 -5.33 5.01
C GLN A 85 9.44 -4.43 5.53
N VAL A 86 8.98 -4.71 6.75
CA VAL A 86 8.09 -3.82 7.48
C VAL A 86 8.92 -2.67 8.05
N LEU A 87 8.58 -1.44 7.67
CA LEU A 87 9.19 -0.24 8.24
C LEU A 87 8.72 -0.03 9.69
N PRO A 88 9.59 0.46 10.59
CA PRO A 88 9.18 0.88 11.93
C PRO A 88 8.08 1.96 11.92
N ASP A 89 7.21 1.95 12.94
CA ASP A 89 6.13 2.93 13.10
C ASP A 89 6.65 4.38 13.05
N ASP A 90 7.81 4.67 13.67
CA ASP A 90 8.42 5.99 13.67
C ASP A 90 8.88 6.45 12.27
N ASP A 91 9.39 5.52 11.46
CA ASP A 91 9.79 5.80 10.08
C ASP A 91 8.55 6.08 9.22
N ILE A 92 7.48 5.30 9.40
CA ILE A 92 6.18 5.50 8.74
C ILE A 92 5.61 6.88 9.06
N LEU A 93 5.67 7.29 10.33
CA LEU A 93 5.23 8.61 10.76
C LEU A 93 6.11 9.72 10.15
N ALA A 94 7.43 9.51 10.10
CA ALA A 94 8.36 10.47 9.52
C ALA A 94 8.14 10.65 8.00
N LEU A 95 7.80 9.58 7.29
CA LEU A 95 7.45 9.62 5.85
C LEU A 95 6.17 10.41 5.60
N ALA A 96 5.14 10.25 6.45
CA ALA A 96 3.87 10.96 6.31
C ALA A 96 3.98 12.49 6.44
N ASN A 97 4.97 12.98 7.18
CA ASN A 97 5.14 14.40 7.49
C ASN A 97 6.14 15.13 6.57
N LYS A 98 6.53 14.51 5.46
CA LYS A 98 7.49 15.07 4.50
C LYS A 98 6.90 15.02 3.09
N CYS A 99 7.45 15.82 2.19
CA CYS A 99 7.23 15.57 0.76
C CYS A 99 7.59 14.12 0.44
N PRO A 100 6.93 13.49 -0.55
CA PRO A 100 7.23 12.14 -1.00
C PRO A 100 8.74 11.90 -1.07
N SER A 101 9.21 11.08 -0.14
CA SER A 101 10.62 10.81 0.11
C SER A 101 10.73 9.39 0.63
N GLY A 102 11.93 8.82 0.60
CA GLY A 102 12.13 7.40 0.80
C GLY A 102 12.52 6.73 -0.51
N VAL A 103 13.41 5.75 -0.38
CA VAL A 103 13.95 4.97 -1.50
C VAL A 103 13.61 3.52 -1.19
N GLY A 104 12.56 3.01 -1.84
CA GLY A 104 12.21 1.60 -1.75
C GLY A 104 13.28 0.73 -2.40
N ASN A 105 13.61 -0.39 -1.78
CA ASN A 105 14.57 -1.35 -2.34
C ASN A 105 13.93 -2.36 -3.31
N VAL A 106 12.60 -2.35 -3.44
CA VAL A 106 11.86 -3.15 -4.44
C VAL A 106 11.31 -2.26 -5.56
N VAL A 107 10.70 -1.13 -5.19
CA VAL A 107 10.26 -0.07 -6.13
C VAL A 107 10.63 1.27 -5.52
N SER A 108 11.25 2.15 -6.31
CA SER A 108 11.54 3.53 -5.91
C SER A 108 10.89 4.51 -6.89
N TRP A 109 10.27 5.56 -6.35
CA TRP A 109 9.78 6.71 -7.10
C TRP A 109 10.93 7.62 -7.55
#